data_AF-A0A977PM29-F1
#
_entry.id   AF-A0A977PM29-F1
#
_cell.length_a   1.000
_cell.length_b   1.000
_cell.length_c   1.000
_cell.angle_alpha   90.00
_cell.angle_beta   90.00
_cell.angle_gamma   90.00
#
_symmetry.space_group_name_H-M   'P 1'
#
loop_
_entity.id
_entity.type
_entity.pdbx_description
1 polymer ?
#
loop_
_entity_poly.entity_id
_entity_poly.type
_entity_poly.pdbx_seq_one_letter_code
_entity_poly.pdbx_strand_id
1 'polypeptide(L)'
;MPFISRGKTIGFKRVGPFELSLRDLLIDLSSKKFIGRIVFDGRVGNDTVLIRIEMNKNRVVGLEIEKNGRLLVGTEAIPILEQALDRAEGYAEIIELDEHKVEIDLEENPMARVSLTISAPVELRNLVEFHAAAKGDLTLLYDALSQIETTSCLRIEGLLGGEECQGAIKGEMCPDKIAINISVGTDTIVITSLDEFKGALSSANEKCNLLELYAKKE
;
A
#
# COMPACT_ATOMS: atom_id res chain seq x y z
N MET A 1 -6.15 2.54 29.61
CA MET A 1 -7.40 3.09 29.03
C MET A 1 -7.09 3.28 27.55
N PRO A 2 -7.93 2.80 26.61
CA PRO A 2 -7.62 2.94 25.18
C PRO A 2 -7.57 4.41 24.77
N PHE A 3 -6.91 4.73 23.65
CA PHE A 3 -6.95 6.10 23.11
C PHE A 3 -8.38 6.61 22.91
N ILE A 4 -8.65 7.85 23.31
CA ILE A 4 -10.00 8.40 23.42
C ILE A 4 -10.30 9.54 22.44
N SER A 5 -9.27 10.25 21.96
CA SER A 5 -9.52 11.40 21.10
C SER A 5 -10.15 10.97 19.78
N ARG A 6 -11.13 11.77 19.36
CA ARG A 6 -11.80 11.64 18.06
C ARG A 6 -11.09 12.51 17.04
N GLY A 7 -10.80 11.90 15.88
CA GLY A 7 -10.25 12.57 14.72
C GLY A 7 -11.16 12.49 13.51
N LYS A 8 -10.62 12.92 12.37
CA LYS A 8 -11.29 12.81 11.07
C LYS A 8 -10.63 11.68 10.29
N THR A 9 -11.40 10.66 9.92
CA THR A 9 -10.92 9.63 9.00
C THR A 9 -10.66 10.25 7.64
N ILE A 10 -9.42 10.14 7.15
CA ILE A 10 -8.97 10.71 5.87
C ILE A 10 -8.68 9.64 4.82
N GLY A 11 -8.67 8.37 5.20
CA GLY A 11 -8.52 7.27 4.25
C GLY A 11 -8.46 5.90 4.88
N PHE A 12 -8.52 4.90 4.00
CA PHE A 12 -8.30 3.50 4.33
C PHE A 12 -7.26 2.91 3.38
N LYS A 13 -6.41 2.03 3.88
CA LYS A 13 -5.42 1.30 3.09
C LYS A 13 -5.49 -0.17 3.42
N ARG A 14 -5.47 -1.00 2.38
CA ARG A 14 -5.23 -2.43 2.56
C ARG A 14 -3.75 -2.62 2.84
N VAL A 15 -3.45 -3.45 3.82
CA VAL A 15 -2.10 -3.78 4.25
C VAL A 15 -1.90 -5.26 4.01
N GLY A 16 -0.79 -5.62 3.37
CA GLY A 16 -0.47 -7.01 3.06
C GLY A 16 0.95 -7.20 2.53
N PRO A 17 1.51 -8.43 2.61
CA PRO A 17 2.88 -8.74 2.18
C PRO A 17 3.17 -8.50 0.68
N PHE A 18 2.14 -8.52 -0.16
CA PHE A 18 2.24 -8.38 -1.61
C PHE A 18 1.70 -7.04 -2.13
N GLU A 19 1.22 -6.17 -1.24
CA GLU A 19 0.64 -4.87 -1.56
C GLU A 19 1.48 -3.76 -0.88
N LEU A 20 0.87 -3.04 0.06
CA LEU A 20 1.52 -2.07 0.94
C LEU A 20 1.76 -2.72 2.30
N SER A 21 3.01 -2.84 2.73
CA SER A 21 3.29 -3.31 4.10
C SER A 21 2.86 -2.25 5.12
N LEU A 22 2.61 -2.66 6.37
CA LEU A 22 2.30 -1.71 7.44
C LEU A 22 3.49 -0.75 7.63
N ARG A 23 4.72 -1.25 7.43
CA ARG A 23 5.94 -0.44 7.44
C ARG A 23 5.90 0.66 6.37
N ASP A 24 5.61 0.31 5.13
CA ASP A 24 5.61 1.27 4.01
C ASP A 24 4.56 2.36 4.23
N LEU A 25 3.39 1.99 4.76
CA LEU A 25 2.36 2.95 5.14
C LEU A 25 2.88 3.95 6.18
N LEU A 26 3.55 3.47 7.24
CA LEU A 26 4.08 4.34 8.29
C LEU A 26 5.23 5.23 7.77
N ILE A 27 6.04 4.74 6.83
CA ILE A 27 7.09 5.52 6.17
C ILE A 27 6.47 6.63 5.31
N ASP A 28 5.47 6.32 4.49
CA ASP A 28 4.75 7.31 3.67
C ASP A 28 4.14 8.41 4.53
N LEU A 29 3.44 8.05 5.60
CA LEU A 29 2.85 9.01 6.56
C LEU A 29 3.92 9.84 7.28
N SER A 30 5.02 9.22 7.69
CA SER A 30 6.17 9.89 8.31
C SER A 30 6.78 10.94 7.37
N SER A 31 6.95 10.61 6.09
CA SER A 31 7.49 11.53 5.07
C SER A 31 6.60 12.77 4.85
N LYS A 32 5.29 12.60 5.03
CA LYS A 32 4.28 13.67 4.95
C LYS A 32 4.12 14.46 6.26
N LYS A 33 4.93 14.14 7.29
CA LYS A 33 4.82 14.71 8.64
C LYS A 33 3.42 14.56 9.23
N PHE A 34 2.79 13.42 8.99
CA PHE A 34 1.44 13.13 9.47
C PHE A 34 1.32 13.24 10.99
N ILE A 35 0.22 13.81 11.46
CA ILE A 35 -0.18 13.83 12.87
C ILE A 35 -1.55 13.18 12.94
N GLY A 36 -1.66 12.11 13.72
CA GLY A 36 -2.87 11.31 13.70
C GLY A 36 -2.71 9.92 14.27
N ARG A 37 -3.74 9.11 14.02
CA ARG A 37 -3.81 7.73 14.47
C ARG A 37 -4.02 6.81 13.26
N ILE A 38 -3.32 5.69 13.26
CA ILE A 38 -3.59 4.56 12.39
C ILE A 38 -4.26 3.48 13.23
N VAL A 39 -5.41 2.98 12.78
CA VAL A 39 -6.09 1.84 13.39
C VAL A 39 -6.06 0.70 12.39
N PHE A 40 -5.22 -0.29 12.63
CA PHE A 40 -5.11 -1.49 11.81
C PHE A 40 -5.89 -2.64 12.42
N ASP A 41 -6.83 -3.20 11.67
CA ASP A 41 -7.58 -4.40 12.02
C ASP A 41 -7.23 -5.51 11.03
N GLY A 42 -6.71 -6.63 11.53
CA GLY A 42 -6.26 -7.71 10.68
C GLY A 42 -5.59 -8.85 11.42
N ARG A 43 -4.64 -9.49 10.75
CA ARG A 43 -3.92 -10.66 11.26
C ARG A 43 -2.43 -10.50 11.12
N VAL A 44 -1.69 -11.13 12.04
CA VAL A 44 -0.24 -11.32 11.95
C VAL A 44 0.01 -12.81 12.12
N GLY A 45 0.32 -13.49 11.01
CA GLY A 45 0.30 -14.96 10.97
C GLY A 45 -1.11 -15.49 11.27
N ASN A 46 -1.25 -16.33 12.29
CA ASN A 46 -2.54 -16.93 12.68
C ASN A 46 -3.31 -16.12 13.73
N ASP A 47 -2.73 -15.05 14.28
CA ASP A 47 -3.35 -14.26 15.34
C ASP A 47 -4.11 -13.08 14.76
N THR A 48 -5.36 -12.87 15.19
CA THR A 48 -6.11 -11.62 14.95
C THR A 48 -5.57 -10.54 15.88
N VAL A 49 -5.31 -9.35 15.31
CA VAL A 49 -4.78 -8.20 16.03
C VAL A 49 -5.51 -6.92 15.63
N LEU A 50 -5.68 -6.04 16.61
CA LEU A 50 -6.11 -4.65 16.40
C LEU A 50 -5.01 -3.73 16.93
N ILE A 51 -4.32 -3.04 16.04
CA ILE A 51 -3.17 -2.18 16.34
C ILE A 51 -3.61 -0.72 16.21
N ARG A 52 -3.39 0.07 17.26
CA ARG A 52 -3.59 1.53 17.26
C ARG A 52 -2.24 2.20 17.41
N ILE A 53 -1.88 3.02 16.42
CA ILE A 53 -0.58 3.69 16.32
C ILE A 53 -0.85 5.19 16.27
N GLU A 54 -0.35 5.95 17.24
CA GLU A 54 -0.36 7.41 17.14
C GLU A 54 0.97 7.93 16.63
N MET A 55 0.89 8.76 15.61
CA MET A 55 2.02 9.42 14.98
C MET A 55 2.00 10.92 15.26
N ASN A 56 3.17 11.45 15.60
CA ASN A 56 3.43 12.88 15.56
C ASN A 56 4.62 13.12 14.63
N LYS A 57 4.32 13.65 13.44
CA LYS A 57 5.26 13.92 12.35
C LYS A 57 5.95 12.64 11.91
N ASN A 58 7.22 12.47 12.27
CA ASN A 58 8.06 11.36 11.82
C ASN A 58 8.25 10.26 12.86
N ARG A 59 7.47 10.28 13.95
CA ARG A 59 7.62 9.35 15.07
C ARG A 59 6.30 8.72 15.46
N VAL A 60 6.35 7.45 15.82
CA VAL A 60 5.28 6.80 16.58
C VAL A 60 5.47 7.18 18.04
N VAL A 61 4.45 7.82 18.60
CA VAL A 61 4.45 8.36 19.96
C VAL A 61 3.49 7.59 20.89
N GLY A 62 2.53 6.86 20.33
CA GLY A 62 1.60 6.00 21.06
C GLY A 62 1.40 4.65 20.36
N LEU A 63 1.32 3.57 21.14
CA LEU A 63 1.09 2.22 20.62
C LEU A 63 0.19 1.40 21.56
N GLU A 64 -0.87 0.84 20.99
CA GLU A 64 -1.74 -0.14 21.66
C GLU A 64 -2.02 -1.30 20.71
N ILE A 65 -1.98 -2.53 21.20
CA ILE A 65 -2.29 -3.72 20.41
C ILE A 65 -3.21 -4.63 21.22
N GLU A 66 -4.38 -4.92 20.67
CA GLU A 66 -5.24 -5.98 21.17
C GLU A 66 -4.94 -7.28 20.42
N LYS A 67 -4.55 -8.32 21.15
CA LYS A 67 -4.23 -9.63 20.62
C LYS A 67 -4.88 -10.69 21.50
N ASN A 68 -5.70 -11.57 20.91
CA ASN A 68 -6.39 -12.64 21.64
C ASN A 68 -7.17 -12.14 22.88
N GLY A 69 -7.82 -10.97 22.78
CA GLY A 69 -8.58 -10.34 23.86
C GLY A 69 -7.75 -9.67 24.96
N ARG A 70 -6.42 -9.63 24.82
CA ARG A 70 -5.51 -8.93 25.74
C ARG A 70 -5.01 -7.64 25.09
N LEU A 71 -5.14 -6.53 25.82
CA LEU A 71 -4.55 -5.25 25.45
C LEU A 71 -3.09 -5.16 25.92
N LEU A 72 -2.18 -5.00 24.98
CA LEU A 72 -0.76 -4.70 25.18
C LEU A 72 -0.54 -3.21 24.88
N VAL A 73 0.24 -2.52 25.71
CA VAL A 73 0.45 -1.07 25.57
C VAL A 73 1.93 -0.72 25.55
N GLY A 74 2.26 0.33 24.78
CA GLY A 74 3.58 0.93 24.73
C GLY A 74 4.67 -0.07 24.43
N THR A 75 5.66 -0.18 25.33
CA THR A 75 6.83 -1.06 25.16
C THR A 75 6.45 -2.54 25.03
N GLU A 76 5.39 -2.98 25.71
CA GLU A 76 4.93 -4.39 25.65
C GLU A 76 4.38 -4.74 24.26
N ALA A 77 3.83 -3.77 23.54
CA ALA A 77 3.26 -3.96 22.22
C ALA A 77 4.32 -3.98 21.09
N ILE A 78 5.54 -3.49 21.33
CA ILE A 78 6.59 -3.34 20.30
C ILE A 78 6.90 -4.66 19.58
N PRO A 79 7.12 -5.81 20.26
CA PRO A 79 7.48 -7.04 19.56
C PRO A 79 6.37 -7.55 18.63
N ILE A 80 5.11 -7.20 18.89
CA ILE A 80 3.99 -7.54 18.01
C ILE A 80 3.93 -6.56 16.83
N LEU A 81 4.16 -5.27 17.08
CA LEU A 81 4.27 -4.28 16.01
C LEU A 81 5.40 -4.66 15.02
N GLU A 82 6.58 -5.01 15.50
CA GLU A 82 7.72 -5.40 14.66
C GLU A 82 7.40 -6.59 13.73
N GLN A 83 6.64 -7.56 14.22
CA GLN A 83 6.15 -8.66 13.38
C GLN A 83 5.09 -8.19 12.38
N ALA A 84 4.21 -7.29 12.80
CA ALA A 84 3.14 -6.76 11.97
C ALA A 84 3.66 -5.90 10.81
N LEU A 85 4.76 -5.17 11.01
CA LEU A 85 5.33 -4.24 10.03
C LEU A 85 5.43 -4.84 8.63
N ASP A 86 5.89 -6.10 8.53
CA ASP A 86 6.17 -6.75 7.24
C ASP A 86 5.27 -7.97 6.94
N ARG A 87 4.48 -8.42 7.92
CA ARG A 87 3.70 -9.69 7.83
C ARG A 87 2.21 -9.52 8.09
N ALA A 88 1.76 -8.31 8.42
CA ALA A 88 0.36 -8.08 8.70
C ALA A 88 -0.47 -8.11 7.42
N GLU A 89 -1.68 -8.66 7.53
CA GLU A 89 -2.70 -8.65 6.49
C GLU A 89 -4.00 -8.11 7.06
N GLY A 90 -4.56 -7.06 6.46
CA GLY A 90 -5.78 -6.43 6.96
C GLY A 90 -6.03 -5.04 6.39
N TYR A 91 -6.72 -4.22 7.18
CA TYR A 91 -7.11 -2.86 6.79
C TYR A 91 -6.61 -1.86 7.84
N ALA A 92 -5.99 -0.78 7.36
CA ALA A 92 -5.58 0.36 8.15
C ALA A 92 -6.51 1.54 7.87
N GLU A 93 -7.21 2.01 8.90
CA GLU A 93 -7.89 3.29 8.92
C GLU A 93 -6.89 4.39 9.31
N ILE A 94 -6.89 5.50 8.56
CA ILE A 94 -6.01 6.65 8.79
C ILE A 94 -6.86 7.80 9.29
N ILE A 95 -6.61 8.23 10.51
CA ILE A 95 -7.38 9.22 11.25
C ILE A 95 -6.49 10.43 11.52
N GLU A 96 -6.81 11.56 10.92
CA GLU A 96 -6.12 12.82 11.18
C GLU A 96 -6.48 13.36 12.57
N LEU A 97 -5.46 13.73 13.33
CA LEU A 97 -5.56 14.40 14.63
C LEU A 97 -4.70 15.66 14.60
N ASP A 98 -5.04 16.62 15.45
CA ASP A 98 -4.12 17.71 15.78
C ASP A 98 -3.11 17.25 16.85
N GLU A 99 -2.00 17.98 16.98
CA GLU A 99 -0.91 17.66 17.91
C GLU A 99 -1.38 17.63 19.37
N HIS A 100 -2.34 18.49 19.72
CA HIS A 100 -2.85 18.60 21.08
C HIS A 100 -3.69 17.40 21.51
N LYS A 101 -4.50 16.83 20.60
CA LYS A 101 -5.26 15.60 20.86
C LYS A 101 -4.36 14.40 21.12
N VAL A 102 -3.27 14.28 20.37
CA VAL A 102 -2.26 13.24 20.60
C VAL A 102 -1.61 13.42 21.98
N GLU A 103 -1.33 14.66 22.39
CA GLU A 103 -0.82 14.93 23.74
C GLU A 103 -1.81 14.52 24.84
N ILE A 104 -3.09 14.88 24.71
CA ILE A 104 -4.15 14.50 25.65
C ILE A 104 -4.23 12.98 25.79
N ASP A 105 -4.25 12.24 24.67
CA ASP A 105 -4.30 10.78 24.69
C ASP A 105 -3.11 10.16 25.45
N LEU A 106 -1.91 10.73 25.28
CA LEU A 106 -0.70 10.26 25.95
C LEU A 106 -0.57 10.72 27.40
N GLU A 107 -1.26 11.78 27.81
CA GLU A 107 -1.38 12.21 29.21
C GLU A 107 -2.36 11.32 29.98
N GLU A 108 -3.49 10.98 29.36
CA GLU A 108 -4.49 10.08 29.95
C GLU A 108 -4.06 8.60 29.91
N ASN A 109 -3.24 8.20 28.93
CA ASN A 109 -2.64 6.87 28.86
C ASN A 109 -1.10 6.91 28.69
N PRO A 110 -0.35 7.25 29.76
CA PRO A 110 1.10 7.37 29.68
C PRO A 110 1.81 6.03 29.40
N MET A 111 1.14 4.89 29.66
CA MET A 111 1.69 3.55 29.42
C MET A 111 1.69 3.17 27.93
N ALA A 112 0.87 3.81 27.10
CA ALA A 112 0.91 3.63 25.65
C ALA A 112 2.06 4.41 24.98
N ARG A 113 2.71 5.33 25.71
CA ARG A 113 3.74 6.19 25.16
C ARG A 113 4.96 5.39 24.70
N VAL A 114 5.39 5.67 23.48
CA VAL A 114 6.61 5.12 22.88
C VAL A 114 7.37 6.24 22.17
N SER A 115 8.56 5.92 21.66
CA SER A 115 9.38 6.88 20.94
C SER A 115 10.10 6.20 19.79
N LEU A 116 9.32 5.67 18.86
CA LEU A 116 9.85 4.86 17.75
C LEU A 116 9.98 5.71 16.49
N THR A 117 11.14 5.60 15.86
CA THR A 117 11.34 6.07 14.49
C THR A 117 11.18 4.87 13.59
N ILE A 118 10.21 4.92 12.67
CA ILE A 118 10.10 3.90 11.62
C ILE A 118 11.13 4.25 10.56
N SER A 119 12.31 3.64 10.67
CA SER A 119 13.33 3.74 9.64
C SER A 119 12.89 2.94 8.42
N ALA A 120 13.09 3.52 7.24
CA ALA A 120 13.11 2.74 6.02
C ALA A 120 14.14 1.61 6.17
N PRO A 121 13.85 0.38 5.73
CA PRO A 121 14.88 -0.64 5.62
C PRO A 121 16.06 -0.07 4.83
N VAL A 122 17.29 -0.44 5.20
CA VAL A 122 18.49 -0.11 4.39
C VAL A 122 18.42 -0.77 3.00
N GLU A 123 17.48 -1.70 2.79
CA GLU A 123 16.93 -1.96 1.47
C GLU A 123 15.95 -0.84 1.06
N LEU A 124 16.49 0.22 0.48
CA LEU A 124 15.79 0.96 -0.56
C LEU A 124 15.48 -0.03 -1.70
N ARG A 125 14.39 -0.79 -1.59
CA ARG A 125 13.76 -1.32 -2.79
C ARG A 125 13.09 -0.12 -3.43
N ASN A 126 13.73 0.42 -4.46
CA ASN A 126 13.19 1.42 -5.38
C ASN A 126 11.67 1.22 -5.53
N LEU A 127 10.92 2.06 -4.82
CA LEU A 127 9.47 2.07 -4.79
C LEU A 127 9.00 2.59 -6.14
N VAL A 128 8.27 1.74 -6.85
CA VAL A 128 7.37 1.99 -7.99
C VAL A 128 7.46 3.40 -8.58
N GLU A 129 7.98 3.53 -9.80
CA GLU A 129 8.03 4.82 -10.48
C GLU A 129 6.65 5.26 -11.00
N PHE A 130 5.73 4.31 -11.20
CA PHE A 130 4.39 4.59 -11.68
C PHE A 130 3.40 3.49 -11.25
N HIS A 131 2.30 3.88 -10.60
CA HIS A 131 1.16 3.02 -10.31
C HIS A 131 -0.09 3.68 -10.87
N ALA A 132 -0.91 2.89 -11.57
CA ALA A 132 -2.19 3.36 -12.05
C ALA A 132 -3.20 2.21 -12.07
N ALA A 133 -4.45 2.53 -11.76
CA ALA A 133 -5.57 1.60 -11.79
C ALA A 133 -6.73 2.23 -12.55
N ALA A 134 -7.41 1.45 -13.38
CA ALA A 134 -8.58 1.86 -14.14
C ALA A 134 -9.73 0.88 -13.94
N LYS A 135 -10.95 1.42 -13.91
CA LYS A 135 -12.20 0.66 -13.89
C LYS A 135 -13.09 1.18 -15.03
N GLY A 136 -13.60 0.27 -15.84
CA GLY A 136 -14.49 0.58 -16.96
C GLY A 136 -13.76 0.74 -18.29
N ASP A 137 -12.90 1.76 -18.45
CA ASP A 137 -12.09 1.94 -19.67
C ASP A 137 -10.61 1.71 -19.37
N LEU A 138 -10.11 0.52 -19.75
CA LEU A 138 -8.71 0.15 -19.52
C LEU A 138 -7.74 0.94 -20.39
N THR A 139 -8.22 1.57 -21.47
CA THR A 139 -7.35 2.33 -22.40
C THR A 139 -6.80 3.62 -21.78
N LEU A 140 -7.40 4.11 -20.70
CA LEU A 140 -6.88 5.26 -19.93
C LEU A 140 -5.48 5.01 -19.35
N LEU A 141 -5.10 3.74 -19.16
CA LEU A 141 -3.77 3.36 -18.70
C LEU A 141 -2.71 3.41 -19.80
N TYR A 142 -3.11 3.25 -21.06
CA TYR A 142 -2.24 3.54 -22.20
C TYR A 142 -1.86 5.02 -22.22
N ASP A 143 -2.83 5.91 -22.01
CA ASP A 143 -2.56 7.35 -22.03
C ASP A 143 -1.55 7.74 -20.94
N ALA A 144 -1.65 7.10 -19.77
CA ALA A 144 -0.72 7.32 -18.67
C ALA A 144 0.68 6.74 -18.95
N LEU A 145 0.81 5.56 -19.57
CA LEU A 145 2.10 4.97 -19.95
C LEU A 145 2.77 5.73 -21.11
N SER A 146 2.00 6.22 -22.08
CA SER A 146 2.52 6.96 -23.23
C SER A 146 3.09 8.34 -22.88
N GLN A 147 2.72 8.89 -21.71
CA GLN A 147 3.25 10.15 -21.20
C GLN A 147 4.57 9.98 -20.44
N ILE A 148 5.03 8.74 -20.21
CA ILE A 148 6.28 8.49 -19.50
C ILE A 148 7.43 8.55 -20.52
N GLU A 149 8.23 9.61 -20.45
CA GLU A 149 9.49 9.68 -21.19
C GLU A 149 10.48 8.63 -20.64
N THR A 150 10.61 7.50 -21.34
CA THR A 150 11.52 6.42 -20.92
C THR A 150 12.95 6.78 -21.25
N THR A 151 13.71 7.27 -20.26
CA THR A 151 15.17 7.39 -20.32
C THR A 151 15.89 6.11 -19.86
N SER A 152 15.13 5.10 -19.44
CA SER A 152 15.57 3.85 -18.81
C SER A 152 14.52 2.76 -19.00
N CYS A 153 14.91 1.50 -18.83
CA CYS A 153 13.98 0.38 -18.83
C CYS A 153 13.03 0.43 -17.64
N LEU A 154 11.75 0.20 -17.93
CA LEU A 154 10.68 0.05 -16.95
C LEU A 154 10.19 -1.39 -16.98
N ARG A 155 10.28 -2.08 -15.86
CA ARG A 155 9.59 -3.35 -15.65
C ARG A 155 8.12 -3.08 -15.34
N ILE A 156 7.22 -3.70 -16.09
CA ILE A 156 5.78 -3.54 -15.99
C ILE A 156 5.16 -4.82 -15.44
N GLU A 157 4.31 -4.68 -14.42
CA GLU A 157 3.49 -5.76 -13.87
C GLU A 157 2.07 -5.25 -13.66
N GLY A 158 1.06 -6.07 -13.91
CA GLY A 158 -0.32 -5.65 -13.75
C GLY A 158 -1.29 -6.82 -13.66
N LEU A 159 -2.51 -6.53 -13.22
CA LEU A 159 -3.59 -7.50 -13.04
C LEU A 159 -4.84 -7.00 -13.75
N LEU A 160 -5.38 -7.85 -14.63
CA LEU A 160 -6.69 -7.65 -15.25
C LEU A 160 -7.74 -8.39 -14.41
N GLY A 161 -8.83 -7.71 -14.09
CA GLY A 161 -9.91 -8.23 -13.26
C GLY A 161 -11.29 -7.85 -13.80
N GLY A 162 -12.31 -8.53 -13.29
CA GLY A 162 -13.71 -8.28 -13.55
C GLY A 162 -14.56 -9.43 -13.01
N GLU A 163 -15.89 -9.34 -13.16
CA GLU A 163 -16.80 -10.39 -12.68
C GLU A 163 -16.51 -11.76 -13.34
N GLU A 164 -16.05 -11.75 -14.60
CA GLU A 164 -15.77 -12.96 -15.39
C GLU A 164 -14.35 -13.01 -15.97
N CYS A 165 -13.44 -12.13 -15.55
CA CYS A 165 -12.07 -12.08 -16.06
C CYS A 165 -11.03 -12.07 -14.94
N GLN A 166 -10.02 -12.91 -15.12
CA GLN A 166 -8.74 -12.82 -14.42
C GLN A 166 -7.61 -12.92 -15.44
N GLY A 167 -6.70 -11.94 -15.39
CA GLY A 167 -5.53 -11.89 -16.25
C GLY A 167 -4.36 -11.18 -15.58
N ALA A 168 -3.21 -11.26 -16.22
CA ALA A 168 -1.98 -10.63 -15.76
C ALA A 168 -1.25 -9.96 -16.92
N ILE A 169 -0.61 -8.84 -16.62
CA ILE A 169 0.29 -8.12 -17.52
C ILE A 169 1.69 -8.23 -16.93
N LYS A 170 2.69 -8.64 -17.72
CA LYS A 170 4.09 -8.67 -17.28
C LYS A 170 5.02 -8.35 -18.44
N GLY A 171 6.02 -7.51 -18.21
CA GLY A 171 6.96 -7.18 -19.27
C GLY A 171 7.96 -6.11 -18.91
N GLU A 172 8.58 -5.58 -19.95
CA GLU A 172 9.55 -4.48 -19.90
C GLU A 172 9.28 -3.48 -21.02
N MET A 173 9.54 -2.21 -20.72
CA MET A 173 9.46 -1.09 -21.65
C MET A 173 10.74 -0.27 -21.52
N CYS A 174 11.64 -0.44 -22.48
CA CYS A 174 12.92 0.25 -22.61
C CYS A 174 12.84 1.30 -23.73
N PRO A 175 13.80 2.26 -23.78
CA PRO A 175 13.82 3.29 -24.83
C PRO A 175 13.86 2.73 -26.26
N ASP A 176 14.40 1.52 -26.42
CA ASP A 176 14.64 0.84 -27.69
C ASP A 176 13.80 -0.44 -27.89
N LYS A 177 13.06 -0.89 -26.87
CA LYS A 177 12.36 -2.17 -26.89
C LYS A 177 11.13 -2.18 -25.99
N ILE A 178 10.03 -2.70 -26.50
CA ILE A 178 8.85 -3.06 -25.70
C ILE A 178 8.65 -4.57 -25.79
N ALA A 179 8.47 -5.22 -24.64
CA ALA A 179 8.13 -6.63 -24.56
C ALA A 179 7.20 -6.85 -23.38
N ILE A 180 5.89 -6.76 -23.65
CA ILE A 180 4.84 -6.89 -22.64
C ILE A 180 3.96 -8.10 -22.97
N ASN A 181 3.73 -8.97 -22.01
CA ASN A 181 2.82 -10.10 -22.14
C ASN A 181 1.52 -9.78 -21.41
N ILE A 182 0.40 -9.87 -22.11
CA ILE A 182 -0.94 -9.83 -21.51
C ILE A 182 -1.50 -11.25 -21.58
N SER A 183 -1.82 -11.82 -20.42
CA SER A 183 -2.42 -13.15 -20.30
C SER A 183 -3.82 -13.03 -19.72
N VAL A 184 -4.83 -13.56 -20.39
CA VAL A 184 -6.22 -13.63 -19.92
C VAL A 184 -6.72 -15.05 -20.12
N GLY A 185 -7.01 -15.76 -19.03
CA GLY A 185 -7.31 -17.20 -19.10
C GLY A 185 -6.13 -18.01 -19.67
N THR A 186 -6.35 -18.72 -20.78
CA THR A 186 -5.31 -19.49 -21.49
C THR A 186 -4.62 -18.70 -22.61
N ASP A 187 -5.15 -17.54 -22.96
CA ASP A 187 -4.64 -16.74 -24.07
C ASP A 187 -3.54 -15.81 -23.58
N THR A 188 -2.38 -15.84 -24.23
CA THR A 188 -1.26 -14.91 -23.98
C THR A 188 -0.92 -14.18 -25.27
N ILE A 189 -0.94 -12.85 -25.19
CA ILE A 189 -0.56 -11.94 -26.28
C ILE A 189 0.77 -11.30 -25.91
N VAL A 190 1.75 -11.38 -26.81
CA VAL A 190 3.03 -10.69 -26.70
C VAL A 190 2.93 -9.37 -27.45
N ILE A 191 3.35 -8.30 -26.79
CA ILE A 191 3.17 -6.92 -27.23
C ILE A 191 4.55 -6.30 -27.39
N THR A 192 4.80 -5.79 -28.59
CA THR A 192 6.09 -5.25 -29.02
C THR A 192 6.06 -3.75 -29.30
N SER A 193 4.87 -3.13 -29.23
CA SER A 193 4.67 -1.69 -29.38
C SER A 193 3.56 -1.16 -28.48
N LEU A 194 3.55 0.16 -28.25
CA LEU A 194 2.50 0.83 -27.47
C LEU A 194 1.12 0.77 -28.17
N ASP A 195 1.07 0.80 -29.50
CA ASP A 195 -0.18 0.68 -30.24
C ASP A 195 -0.80 -0.73 -30.09
N GLU A 196 0.03 -1.77 -30.13
CA GLU A 196 -0.39 -3.15 -29.82
C GLU A 196 -0.88 -3.26 -28.37
N PHE A 197 -0.26 -2.54 -27.44
CA PHE A 197 -0.70 -2.46 -26.05
C PHE A 197 -2.11 -1.88 -25.93
N LYS A 198 -2.39 -0.75 -26.59
CA LYS A 198 -3.72 -0.14 -26.60
C LYS A 198 -4.79 -1.05 -27.21
N GLY A 199 -4.45 -1.72 -28.31
CA GLY A 199 -5.33 -2.68 -28.97
C GLY A 199 -5.68 -3.85 -28.05
N ALA A 200 -4.67 -4.44 -27.42
CA ALA A 200 -4.86 -5.56 -26.49
C ALA A 200 -5.66 -5.17 -25.24
N LEU A 201 -5.46 -3.96 -24.69
CA LEU A 201 -6.27 -3.45 -23.59
C LEU A 201 -7.73 -3.22 -23.98
N SER A 202 -7.97 -2.69 -25.19
CA SER A 202 -9.33 -2.53 -25.72
C SER A 202 -10.05 -3.88 -25.84
N SER A 203 -9.37 -4.90 -26.38
CA SER A 203 -9.92 -6.26 -26.47
C SER A 203 -10.10 -6.92 -25.10
N ALA A 204 -9.17 -6.70 -24.17
CA ALA A 204 -9.33 -7.18 -22.80
C ALA A 204 -10.50 -6.49 -22.09
N ASN A 205 -10.78 -5.22 -22.41
CA ASN A 205 -11.86 -4.45 -21.79
C ASN A 205 -13.27 -5.02 -22.07
N GLU A 206 -13.42 -5.81 -23.14
CA GLU A 206 -14.66 -6.54 -23.44
C GLU A 206 -14.98 -7.61 -22.37
N LYS A 207 -13.96 -8.14 -21.69
CA LYS A 207 -14.08 -9.23 -20.70
C LYS A 207 -13.68 -8.80 -19.29
N CYS A 208 -12.74 -7.87 -19.17
CA CYS A 208 -12.12 -7.41 -17.94
C CYS A 208 -12.46 -5.94 -17.77
N ASN A 209 -13.08 -5.55 -16.67
CA ASN A 209 -13.45 -4.14 -16.45
C ASN A 209 -12.57 -3.46 -15.39
N LEU A 210 -11.51 -4.13 -14.93
CA LEU A 210 -10.55 -3.64 -13.97
C LEU A 210 -9.14 -3.94 -14.46
N LEU A 211 -8.25 -2.96 -14.38
CA LEU A 211 -6.82 -3.14 -14.56
C LEU A 211 -6.08 -2.38 -13.48
N GLU A 212 -5.11 -3.04 -12.88
CA GLU A 212 -4.09 -2.42 -12.06
C GLU A 212 -2.72 -2.63 -12.70
N LEU A 213 -1.91 -1.57 -12.79
CA LEU A 213 -0.60 -1.60 -13.42
C LEU A 213 0.45 -0.88 -12.57
N TYR A 214 1.61 -1.52 -12.48
CA TYR A 214 2.80 -1.09 -11.78
C TYR A 214 3.95 -1.04 -12.78
N ALA A 215 4.70 0.06 -12.81
CA ALA A 215 5.93 0.19 -13.56
C ALA A 215 7.08 0.65 -12.66
N LYS A 216 8.26 0.06 -12.88
CA LYS A 216 9.45 0.28 -12.04
C LYS A 216 10.70 0.40 -12.90
N LYS A 217 11.53 1.43 -12.68
CA LYS A 217 12.88 1.48 -13.25
C LYS A 217 13.71 0.27 -12.87
N GLU A 218 14.41 -0.28 -13.84
CA GLU A 218 15.57 -1.13 -13.60
C GLU A 218 16.82 -0.32 -13.25
#